data_AF-A0A2W7PB78-F1
#
_entry.id   AF-A0A2W7PB78-F1
#
_cell.length_a   1.000
_cell.length_b   1.000
_cell.length_c   1.000
_cell.angle_alpha   90.00
_cell.angle_beta   90.00
_cell.angle_gamma   90.00
#
_symmetry.space_group_name_H-M   'P 1'
#
loop_
_entity.id
_entity.type
_entity.pdbx_description
1 polymer ?
#
loop_
_entity_poly.entity_id
_entity_poly.type
_entity_poly.pdbx_seq_one_letter_code
_entity_poly.pdbx_strand_id
1 'polypeptide(L)'
;MSRTGEIVLASISAVFTVIGIILLAMIVIGGNTAFQDAAFISEFEQEILSDPTFTSQDTEVITQFMEVFIDLFGLFGWGFIILLVISLVLNIIGIVSVNKNKKPKSAGILFIVAGLFAGVLSLTSILLYVAAIMCFVRKPPIQFAEQEEYYTAKETL
;
A
#
# COMPACT_ATOMS: atom_id res chain seq x y z
N MET A 1 -15.62 25.66 2.21
CA MET A 1 -14.27 25.29 1.72
C MET A 1 -14.24 23.78 1.45
N SER A 2 -13.91 23.34 0.24
CA SER A 2 -13.98 21.91 -0.17
C SER A 2 -12.81 21.08 0.37
N ARG A 3 -13.03 19.80 0.67
CA ARG A 3 -11.98 18.83 1.07
C ARG A 3 -11.17 18.26 -0.10
N THR A 4 -11.02 19.05 -1.16
CA THR A 4 -10.43 18.61 -2.43
C THR A 4 -8.99 18.15 -2.27
N GLY A 5 -8.15 18.85 -1.50
CA GLY A 5 -6.73 18.47 -1.32
C GLY A 5 -6.53 17.07 -0.73
N GLU A 6 -7.26 16.75 0.35
CA GLU A 6 -7.24 15.43 1.01
C GLU A 6 -7.69 14.33 0.04
N ILE A 7 -8.76 14.59 -0.71
CA ILE A 7 -9.34 13.64 -1.68
C ILE A 7 -8.39 13.41 -2.85
N VAL A 8 -7.79 14.46 -3.41
CA VAL A 8 -6.86 14.36 -4.54
C VAL A 8 -5.63 13.56 -4.14
N LEU A 9 -5.05 13.83 -2.96
CA LEU A 9 -3.86 13.13 -2.49
C LEU A 9 -4.13 11.64 -2.24
N ALA A 10 -5.24 11.32 -1.59
CA ALA A 10 -5.67 9.94 -1.35
C ALA A 10 -6.01 9.20 -2.66
N SER A 11 -6.60 9.90 -3.64
CA SER A 11 -6.91 9.34 -4.97
C SER A 11 -5.65 9.03 -5.76
N ILE A 12 -4.66 9.94 -5.76
CA ILE A 12 -3.36 9.68 -6.40
C ILE A 12 -2.71 8.46 -5.74
N SER A 13 -2.70 8.39 -4.41
CA SER A 13 -2.16 7.23 -3.69
C SER A 13 -2.87 5.93 -4.12
N ALA A 14 -4.20 5.93 -4.21
CA ALA A 14 -4.96 4.76 -4.66
C ALA A 14 -4.54 4.27 -6.05
N VAL A 15 -4.32 5.19 -7.00
CA VAL A 15 -3.85 4.84 -8.35
C VAL A 15 -2.46 4.20 -8.30
N PHE A 16 -1.53 4.78 -7.54
CA PHE A 16 -0.18 4.20 -7.37
C PHE A 16 -0.23 2.83 -6.67
N THR A 17 -1.09 2.65 -5.68
CA THR A 17 -1.28 1.35 -5.02
C THR A 17 -1.80 0.30 -5.99
N VAL A 18 -2.77 0.65 -6.86
CA VAL A 18 -3.27 -0.27 -7.89
C VAL A 18 -2.17 -0.65 -8.88
N ILE A 19 -1.40 0.33 -9.36
CA ILE A 19 -0.25 0.05 -10.25
C ILE A 19 0.76 -0.84 -9.54
N GLY A 20 1.08 -0.57 -8.28
CA GLY A 20 1.99 -1.39 -7.47
C GLY A 20 1.51 -2.83 -7.30
N ILE A 21 0.20 -3.03 -7.07
CA ILE A 21 -0.40 -4.37 -7.01
C ILE A 21 -0.21 -5.11 -8.34
N ILE A 22 -0.51 -4.45 -9.47
CA ILE A 22 -0.40 -5.08 -10.80
C ILE A 22 1.05 -5.46 -11.09
N LEU A 23 2.00 -4.56 -10.84
CA LEU A 23 3.43 -4.82 -11.07
C LEU A 23 3.96 -5.94 -10.17
N LEU A 24 3.61 -5.91 -8.87
CA LEU A 24 4.02 -6.96 -7.95
C LEU A 24 3.39 -8.30 -8.33
N ALA A 25 2.12 -8.32 -8.71
CA ALA A 25 1.45 -9.53 -9.18
C ALA A 25 2.13 -10.11 -10.43
N MET A 26 2.52 -9.26 -11.39
CA MET A 26 3.28 -9.70 -12.57
C MET A 26 4.63 -10.31 -12.18
N ILE A 27 5.37 -9.71 -11.25
CA ILE A 27 6.66 -10.22 -10.76
C ILE A 27 6.47 -11.55 -10.02
N VAL A 28 5.47 -11.65 -9.14
CA VAL A 28 5.22 -12.85 -8.35
C VAL A 28 4.74 -13.98 -9.24
N ILE A 29 3.78 -13.73 -10.15
CA ILE A 29 3.29 -14.76 -11.07
C ILE A 29 4.41 -15.19 -12.02
N GLY A 30 5.08 -14.24 -12.68
CA GLY A 30 6.15 -14.53 -13.64
C GLY A 30 7.35 -15.22 -12.99
N GLY A 31 7.79 -14.74 -11.84
CA GLY A 31 8.88 -15.34 -11.06
C GLY A 31 8.51 -16.74 -10.57
N ASN A 32 7.31 -16.92 -10.03
CA ASN A 32 6.87 -18.24 -9.58
C ASN A 32 6.74 -19.24 -10.73
N THR A 33 6.25 -18.82 -11.90
CA THR A 33 6.21 -19.69 -13.08
C THR A 33 7.59 -20.02 -13.63
N ALA A 34 8.53 -19.06 -13.60
CA ALA A 34 9.88 -19.29 -14.10
C ALA A 34 10.68 -20.19 -13.15
N PHE A 35 10.58 -19.97 -11.84
CA PHE A 35 11.35 -20.72 -10.86
C PHE A 35 10.79 -22.11 -10.55
N GLN A 36 9.49 -22.35 -10.79
CA GLN A 36 8.90 -23.69 -10.67
C GLN A 36 9.03 -24.53 -11.96
N ASP A 37 9.60 -23.97 -13.03
CA ASP A 37 9.82 -24.73 -14.26
C ASP A 37 10.94 -25.76 -14.07
N ALA A 38 10.61 -27.03 -14.23
CA ALA A 38 11.55 -28.13 -14.11
C ALA A 38 12.70 -28.00 -15.12
N ALA A 39 12.45 -27.42 -16.31
CA ALA A 39 13.49 -27.17 -17.28
C ALA A 39 14.52 -26.16 -16.73
N PHE A 40 14.04 -25.05 -16.15
CA PHE A 40 14.90 -24.04 -15.53
C PHE A 40 15.74 -24.59 -14.39
N ILE A 41 15.14 -25.37 -13.48
CA ILE A 41 15.87 -25.99 -12.35
C ILE A 41 16.94 -26.95 -12.89
N SER A 42 16.60 -27.79 -13.87
CA SER A 42 17.53 -28.76 -14.44
C SER A 42 18.71 -28.12 -15.19
N GLU A 43 18.46 -27.00 -15.88
CA GLU A 43 19.50 -26.23 -16.56
C GLU A 43 20.42 -25.56 -15.55
N PHE A 44 19.85 -24.98 -14.48
CA PHE A 44 20.60 -24.36 -13.40
C PHE A 44 21.49 -25.38 -12.66
N GLU A 45 20.95 -26.57 -12.36
CA GLU A 45 21.73 -27.66 -11.77
C GLU A 45 22.88 -28.11 -12.67
N GLN A 46 22.63 -28.27 -13.97
CA GLN A 46 23.67 -28.66 -14.93
C GLN A 46 24.78 -27.61 -15.05
N GLU A 47 24.43 -26.32 -15.02
CA GLU A 47 25.40 -25.24 -15.07
C GLU A 47 26.33 -25.28 -13.85
N ILE A 48 25.77 -25.45 -12.64
CA ILE A 48 26.55 -25.58 -11.41
C ILE A 48 27.43 -26.85 -11.42
N LEU A 49 26.87 -28.00 -11.82
CA LEU A 49 27.62 -29.26 -11.86
C LEU A 49 28.74 -29.26 -12.92
N SER A 50 28.61 -28.42 -13.96
CA SER A 50 29.62 -28.27 -15.01
C SER A 50 30.80 -27.39 -14.59
N ASP A 51 30.66 -26.61 -13.51
CA ASP A 51 31.70 -25.72 -13.02
C ASP A 51 32.63 -26.45 -12.03
N PRO A 52 33.93 -26.58 -12.34
CA PRO A 52 34.89 -27.28 -11.48
C PRO A 52 35.21 -26.55 -10.17
N THR A 53 34.69 -25.33 -9.96
CA THR A 53 34.87 -24.57 -8.71
C THR A 53 33.92 -25.02 -7.60
N PHE A 54 32.80 -25.64 -7.95
CA PHE A 54 31.84 -26.15 -6.97
C PHE A 54 32.04 -27.65 -6.74
N THR A 55 32.02 -28.06 -5.47
CA THR A 55 31.97 -29.49 -5.16
C THR A 55 30.54 -30.01 -5.29
N SER A 56 30.39 -31.34 -5.37
CA SER A 56 29.07 -31.98 -5.34
C SER A 56 28.28 -31.61 -4.07
N GLN A 57 28.98 -31.44 -2.95
CA GLN A 57 28.37 -31.05 -1.69
C GLN A 57 27.91 -29.58 -1.69
N ASP A 58 28.66 -28.68 -2.35
CA ASP A 58 28.24 -27.28 -2.50
C ASP A 58 26.99 -27.17 -3.38
N THR A 59 26.89 -28.02 -4.41
CA THR A 59 25.77 -28.04 -5.35
C THR A 59 24.46 -28.46 -4.66
N GLU A 60 24.50 -29.49 -3.81
CA GLU A 60 23.35 -29.91 -2.99
C GLU A 60 22.88 -28.79 -2.04
N VAL A 61 23.83 -28.04 -1.47
CA VAL A 61 23.50 -26.92 -0.58
C VAL A 61 22.84 -25.78 -1.37
N ILE A 62 23.38 -25.41 -2.54
CA ILE A 62 22.84 -24.33 -3.38
C ILE A 62 21.43 -24.65 -3.88
N THR A 63 21.20 -25.88 -4.35
CA THR A 63 19.89 -26.35 -4.83
C THR A 63 18.86 -26.32 -3.70
N GLN A 64 19.21 -26.80 -2.50
CA GLN A 64 18.34 -26.71 -1.33
C GLN A 64 18.01 -25.25 -0.95
N PHE A 65 18.99 -24.34 -1.01
CA PHE A 65 18.73 -22.91 -0.78
C PHE A 65 17.80 -22.31 -1.84
N MET A 66 17.94 -22.72 -3.09
CA MET A 66 17.06 -22.28 -4.17
C MET A 66 15.61 -22.71 -3.93
N GLU A 67 15.36 -23.97 -3.56
CA GLU A 67 14.00 -24.45 -3.26
C GLU A 67 13.36 -23.62 -2.14
N VAL A 68 14.08 -23.41 -1.02
CA VAL A 68 13.60 -22.60 0.09
C VAL A 68 13.35 -21.15 -0.35
N PHE A 69 14.21 -20.59 -1.19
CA PHE A 69 14.04 -19.23 -1.71
C PHE A 69 12.77 -19.12 -2.56
N ILE A 70 12.48 -20.08 -3.44
CA ILE A 70 11.31 -20.08 -4.30
C ILE A 70 10.03 -20.11 -3.47
N ASP A 71 9.98 -20.98 -2.46
CA ASP A 71 8.85 -21.08 -1.53
C ASP A 71 8.63 -19.78 -0.76
N LEU A 72 9.70 -19.19 -0.22
CA LEU A 72 9.63 -17.90 0.47
C LEU A 72 9.20 -16.78 -0.47
N PHE A 73 9.75 -16.73 -1.69
CA PHE A 73 9.41 -15.72 -2.69
C PHE A 73 7.92 -15.76 -3.02
N GLY A 74 7.36 -16.95 -3.24
CA GLY A 74 5.92 -17.14 -3.45
C GLY A 74 5.10 -16.69 -2.25
N LEU A 75 5.44 -17.15 -1.04
CA LEU A 75 4.72 -16.83 0.19
C LEU A 75 4.72 -15.33 0.50
N PHE A 76 5.90 -14.70 0.52
CA PHE A 76 6.03 -13.27 0.79
C PHE A 76 5.42 -12.43 -0.32
N GLY A 77 5.61 -12.82 -1.58
CA GLY A 77 5.03 -12.14 -2.75
C GLY A 77 3.51 -12.02 -2.63
N TRP A 78 2.81 -13.14 -2.42
CA TRP A 78 1.37 -13.14 -2.21
C TRP A 78 0.95 -12.45 -0.92
N GLY A 79 1.71 -12.60 0.16
CA GLY A 79 1.49 -11.89 1.42
C GLY A 79 1.49 -10.38 1.25
N PHE A 80 2.47 -9.83 0.53
CA PHE A 80 2.54 -8.40 0.22
C PHE A 80 1.38 -7.93 -0.66
N ILE A 81 0.97 -8.72 -1.67
CA ILE A 81 -0.19 -8.39 -2.51
C ILE A 81 -1.45 -8.26 -1.64
N ILE A 82 -1.69 -9.19 -0.71
CA ILE A 82 -2.84 -9.14 0.20
C ILE A 82 -2.79 -7.88 1.08
N LEU A 83 -1.63 -7.53 1.63
CA LEU A 83 -1.47 -6.30 2.43
C LEU A 83 -1.76 -5.04 1.62
N LEU A 84 -1.30 -4.98 0.36
CA LEU A 84 -1.59 -3.86 -0.54
C LEU A 84 -3.08 -3.76 -0.88
N VAL A 85 -3.77 -4.88 -1.06
CA VAL A 85 -5.23 -4.90 -1.28
C VAL A 85 -5.97 -4.38 -0.05
N ILE A 86 -5.58 -4.80 1.15
CA ILE A 86 -6.16 -4.27 2.41
C ILE A 86 -5.93 -2.76 2.52
N SER A 87 -4.71 -2.30 2.22
CA SER A 87 -4.38 -0.88 2.19
C SER A 87 -5.28 -0.10 1.24
N LEU A 88 -5.48 -0.61 0.02
CA LEU A 88 -6.34 0.02 -0.99
C LEU A 88 -7.79 0.14 -0.51
N VAL A 89 -8.35 -0.92 0.09
CA VAL A 89 -9.71 -0.90 0.65
C VAL A 89 -9.84 0.15 1.75
N LEU A 90 -8.88 0.20 2.69
CA LEU A 90 -8.87 1.19 3.76
C LEU A 90 -8.76 2.63 3.21
N ASN A 91 -7.94 2.84 2.19
CA ASN A 91 -7.83 4.13 1.50
C ASN A 91 -9.18 4.55 0.89
N ILE A 92 -9.85 3.66 0.15
CA ILE A 92 -11.17 3.95 -0.43
C ILE A 92 -12.20 4.30 0.65
N ILE A 93 -12.24 3.55 1.76
CA ILE A 93 -13.13 3.86 2.89
C ILE A 93 -12.80 5.23 3.50
N GLY A 94 -11.51 5.57 3.59
CA GLY A 94 -11.02 6.87 4.02
C GLY A 94 -11.51 8.00 3.12
N ILE A 95 -11.35 7.87 1.79
CA ILE A 95 -11.83 8.84 0.79
C ILE A 95 -13.34 9.08 0.94
N VAL A 96 -14.13 8.01 1.06
CA VAL A 96 -15.60 8.11 1.24
C VAL A 96 -15.95 8.80 2.56
N SER A 97 -15.16 8.59 3.61
CA SER A 97 -15.37 9.20 4.94
C SER A 97 -15.03 10.70 4.99
N VAL A 98 -14.06 11.15 4.19
CA VAL A 98 -13.77 12.58 3.97
C VAL A 98 -14.85 13.22 3.10
N ASN A 99 -15.38 12.48 2.14
CA ASN A 99 -16.41 12.96 1.23
C ASN A 99 -17.67 13.35 2.03
N LYS A 100 -18.24 14.53 1.72
CA LYS A 100 -19.35 15.17 2.47
C LYS A 100 -19.04 15.58 3.92
N ASN A 101 -17.77 15.71 4.31
CA ASN A 101 -17.37 16.32 5.59
C ASN A 101 -17.88 15.59 6.84
N LYS A 102 -18.31 14.33 6.72
CA LYS A 102 -19.02 13.61 7.80
C LYS A 102 -18.13 13.33 9.00
N LYS A 103 -16.95 12.72 8.77
CA LYS A 103 -16.01 12.34 9.85
C LYS A 103 -14.55 12.41 9.38
N PRO A 104 -13.99 13.62 9.22
CA PRO A 104 -12.62 13.79 8.72
C PRO A 104 -11.55 13.21 9.65
N LYS A 105 -11.74 13.28 10.97
CA LYS A 105 -10.79 12.71 11.94
C LYS A 105 -10.68 11.18 11.85
N SER A 106 -11.80 10.47 11.63
CA SER A 106 -11.73 9.02 11.45
C SER A 106 -11.07 8.64 10.12
N ALA A 107 -11.26 9.44 9.08
CA ALA A 107 -10.60 9.22 7.79
C ALA A 107 -9.07 9.36 7.89
N GLY A 108 -8.57 10.32 8.67
CA GLY A 108 -7.13 10.46 8.90
C GLY A 108 -6.50 9.21 9.54
N ILE A 109 -7.19 8.57 10.49
CA ILE A 109 -6.73 7.30 11.08
C ILE A 109 -6.70 6.20 10.03
N LEU A 110 -7.76 6.09 9.20
CA LEU A 110 -7.80 5.11 8.12
C LEU A 110 -6.66 5.29 7.11
N PHE A 111 -6.30 6.53 6.77
CA PHE A 111 -5.16 6.79 5.90
C PHE A 111 -3.82 6.42 6.54
N ILE A 112 -3.63 6.60 7.85
CA ILE A 112 -2.42 6.14 8.54
C ILE A 112 -2.32 4.61 8.47
N VAL A 113 -3.41 3.91 8.80
CA VAL A 113 -3.43 2.44 8.78
C VAL A 113 -3.25 1.92 7.36
N ALA A 114 -3.89 2.54 6.37
CA ALA A 114 -3.67 2.22 4.96
C ALA A 114 -2.20 2.43 4.54
N GLY A 115 -1.58 3.54 4.93
CA GLY A 115 -0.16 3.80 4.68
C GLY A 115 0.77 2.80 5.37
N LEU A 116 0.44 2.31 6.56
CA LEU A 116 1.21 1.26 7.21
C LEU A 116 1.21 -0.03 6.37
N PHE A 117 0.03 -0.45 5.89
CA PHE A 117 -0.11 -1.65 5.06
C PHE A 117 0.46 -1.49 3.63
N ALA A 118 0.47 -0.28 3.08
CA ALA A 118 1.11 0.03 1.80
C ALA A 118 2.66 0.03 1.87
N GLY A 119 3.23 -0.13 3.07
CA GLY A 119 4.67 -0.09 3.32
C GLY A 119 5.09 1.30 3.78
N VAL A 120 5.67 1.38 4.98
CA VAL A 120 5.93 2.63 5.73
C VAL A 120 6.66 3.71 4.92
N LEU A 121 7.58 3.33 4.05
CA LEU A 121 8.40 4.24 3.25
C LEU A 121 8.01 4.28 1.76
N SER A 122 6.92 3.62 1.39
CA SER A 122 6.44 3.66 0.02
C SER A 122 5.96 5.07 -0.34
N LEU A 123 6.10 5.43 -1.62
CA LEU A 123 5.56 6.69 -2.13
C LEU A 123 4.05 6.82 -1.85
N THR A 124 3.32 5.72 -1.95
CA THR A 124 1.88 5.63 -1.63
C THR A 124 1.58 6.00 -0.19
N SER A 125 2.42 5.54 0.75
CA SER A 125 2.21 5.78 2.18
C SER A 125 2.52 7.21 2.59
N ILE A 126 3.55 7.81 2.00
CA ILE A 126 3.87 9.23 2.23
C ILE A 126 2.68 10.11 1.82
N LEU A 127 2.08 9.84 0.66
CA LEU A 127 0.87 10.54 0.21
C LEU A 127 -0.30 10.35 1.20
N LEU A 128 -0.50 9.15 1.74
CA LEU A 128 -1.55 8.90 2.72
C LEU A 128 -1.29 9.57 4.07
N TYR A 129 -0.04 9.63 4.53
CA TYR A 129 0.31 10.33 5.76
C TYR A 129 0.08 11.84 5.65
N VAL A 130 0.43 12.44 4.51
CA VAL A 130 0.14 13.87 4.26
C VAL A 130 -1.38 14.10 4.23
N ALA A 131 -2.15 13.21 3.58
CA ALA A 131 -3.61 13.29 3.58
C ALA A 131 -4.19 13.16 5.00
N ALA A 132 -3.63 12.28 5.82
CA ALA A 132 -4.03 12.10 7.22
C ALA A 132 -3.76 13.35 8.07
N ILE A 133 -2.57 13.96 7.93
CA ILE A 133 -2.24 15.20 8.64
C ILE A 133 -3.21 16.31 8.24
N MET A 134 -3.53 16.45 6.95
CA MET A 134 -4.53 17.42 6.48
C MET A 134 -5.93 17.14 7.05
N CYS A 135 -6.31 15.87 7.24
CA CYS A 135 -7.56 15.50 7.89
C CYS A 135 -7.61 15.95 9.37
N PHE A 136 -6.48 15.90 10.08
CA PHE A 136 -6.39 16.27 11.51
C PHE A 136 -6.25 17.77 11.76
N VAL A 137 -5.42 18.45 10.96
CA VAL A 137 -5.09 19.88 11.17
C VAL A 137 -6.25 20.80 10.78
N ARG A 138 -7.13 20.34 9.89
CA ARG A 138 -8.19 21.18 9.34
C ARG A 138 -9.35 21.38 10.31
N LYS A 139 -9.56 22.64 10.72
CA LYS A 139 -10.69 23.06 11.56
C LYS A 139 -12.04 22.80 10.86
N PRO A 140 -13.08 22.37 11.60
CA PRO A 140 -14.43 22.25 11.04
C PRO A 140 -14.90 23.64 10.54
N PRO A 141 -15.69 23.71 9.45
CA PRO A 141 -16.26 24.98 9.02
C PRO A 141 -17.06 25.57 10.19
N ILE A 142 -16.83 26.86 10.48
CA ILE A 142 -17.61 27.62 11.46
C ILE A 142 -19.07 27.53 10.98
N GLN A 143 -19.96 27.02 11.84
CA GLN A 143 -21.38 26.99 11.54
C GLN A 143 -21.87 28.43 11.57
N PHE A 144 -22.00 29.06 10.41
CA PHE A 144 -22.51 30.42 10.27
C PHE A 144 -23.92 30.61 10.88
N ALA A 145 -24.63 29.51 11.17
CA ALA A 145 -25.93 29.52 11.85
C ALA A 145 -25.88 30.06 13.30
N GLU A 146 -24.80 29.81 14.06
CA GLU A 146 -24.64 30.38 15.41
C GLU A 146 -24.21 31.85 15.39
N GLN A 147 -23.57 32.29 14.30
CA GLN A 147 -23.11 33.68 14.17
C GLN A 147 -24.27 34.61 13.82
N GLU A 148 -25.19 34.23 12.93
CA GLU A 148 -26.35 35.05 12.60
C GLU A 148 -27.24 35.31 13.83
N GLU A 149 -27.47 34.31 14.68
CA GLU A 149 -28.27 34.44 15.92
C GLU A 149 -27.58 35.35 16.97
N TYR A 150 -26.25 35.25 17.10
CA TYR A 150 -25.48 36.11 18.01
C TYR A 150 -25.46 37.58 17.57
N TYR A 151 -25.39 37.85 16.26
CA TYR A 151 -25.42 39.22 15.74
C TYR A 151 -26.82 39.82 15.78
N THR A 152 -27.88 39.04 15.50
CA THR A 152 -29.27 39.52 15.65
C THR A 152 -29.63 39.78 17.11
N ALA A 153 -29.22 38.93 18.05
CA ALA A 153 -29.50 39.13 19.47
C ALA A 153 -28.82 40.38 20.06
N LYS A 154 -27.65 40.76 19.54
CA LYS A 154 -26.92 41.95 19.98
C LYS A 154 -27.49 43.25 19.41
N GLU A 155 -28.11 43.21 18.24
CA GLU A 155 -28.74 44.39 17.61
C GLU A 155 -30.09 44.75 18.25
N THR A 156 -30.68 43.82 19.00
CA THR A 156 -31.97 43.98 19.70
C THR A 156 -31.87 44.44 21.17
N LEU A 157 -30.67 44.76 21.67
CA LEU A 157 -30.40 45.27 23.03
C LEU A 157 -29.88 46.72 22.98
#